data_AF-A0A8J1YU65-F1
#
_entry.id   AF-A0A8J1YU65-F1
#
_cell.length_a   1.000
_cell.length_b   1.000
_cell.length_c   1.000
_cell.angle_alpha   90.00
_cell.angle_beta   90.00
_cell.angle_gamma   90.00
#
_symmetry.space_group_name_H-M   'P 1'
#
loop_
_entity.id
_entity.type
_entity.pdbx_description
1 polymer ?
#
loop_
_entity_poly.entity_id
_entity_poly.type
_entity_poly.pdbx_seq_one_letter_code
_entity_poly.pdbx_strand_id
1 'polypeptide(L)'
;MPSGSGFYIASAANDSTIRVFTRTEEMMASSQERAEWDKEVGGRQLDKSQVGDVKHSDLPGMEALGREGKKDGQVLMIKNNGVVEAYQWSGPSSTWQQIGQVVDAIGSGRKQLFEGQEYDYVFDVDVSEGMPPLKLPYNVTENPWLAAQKFLNKNDLPESYVEQVVEFIEKNTEGVKLGQGGEGSTYVDPYTGASRYTGATNSKGPTSGGVDPFTGSSAYSTAPAVASKSNGVLPVKTYLSFKQFNVNAAKGKIAQLNEEVKTSSPELAITLEDEKNLSEVYAFLSQPGIALPDPNKHDANERYDPSTLLDLALRWPEAQRFPLLDLLRALATVSPSLGTITSVTEALLKACDWGAPWEASKARETNTLLALRALANLFLTANGRRTISGSNAGDLLRDLRKGRTWSEVGTRKLPLVTIALNFSVMAVDKRFPVIHTNALLDLVIFVLENESTDSETIYRASIALGNLLISPSTSGSLQVGLVQHGKELVKERATALGEKRLMDLASEISSIGA
;
A
#
# COMPACT_ATOMS: atom_id res chain seq x y z
N MET A 1 20.36 27.18 40.02
CA MET A 1 19.18 27.69 39.30
C MET A 1 18.24 28.29 40.33
N PRO A 2 17.93 29.60 40.27
CA PRO A 2 16.99 30.19 41.22
C PRO A 2 15.59 29.61 41.02
N SER A 3 14.95 29.30 42.13
CA SER A 3 13.60 28.78 42.29
C SER A 3 12.58 29.90 42.09
N GLY A 4 11.78 29.81 41.03
CA GLY A 4 10.65 30.71 40.80
C GLY A 4 9.82 30.21 39.64
N SER A 5 8.64 29.69 39.95
CA SER A 5 7.63 29.21 39.00
C SER A 5 7.03 30.36 38.20
N GLY A 6 7.81 30.93 37.28
CA GLY A 6 7.28 31.75 36.20
C GLY A 6 6.80 30.83 35.08
N PHE A 7 5.54 30.95 34.66
CA PHE A 7 5.08 30.23 33.46
C PHE A 7 5.82 30.80 32.25
N TYR A 8 6.74 30.01 31.71
CA TYR A 8 7.36 30.29 30.41
C TYR A 8 6.92 29.24 29.40
N ILE A 9 6.66 29.70 28.18
CA ILE A 9 6.45 28.81 27.04
C ILE A 9 7.77 28.77 26.28
N ALA A 10 8.36 27.59 26.13
CA ALA A 10 9.51 27.40 25.26
C ALA A 10 9.02 26.83 23.92
N SER A 11 9.50 27.42 22.82
CA SER A 11 9.24 26.97 21.46
C SER A 11 10.56 26.72 20.75
N ALA A 12 10.65 25.61 20.01
CA ALA A 12 11.75 25.31 19.11
C ALA A 12 11.17 25.09 17.70
N ALA A 13 11.83 25.68 16.71
CA ALA A 13 11.45 25.57 15.30
C ALA A 13 12.59 24.97 14.48
N ASN A 14 12.37 24.80 13.17
CA ASN A 14 13.34 24.26 12.22
C ASN A 14 14.58 25.18 12.01
N ASP A 15 14.57 26.39 12.56
CA ASP A 15 15.70 27.32 12.57
C ASP A 15 16.73 27.03 13.66
N SER A 16 16.62 25.88 14.34
CA SER A 16 17.55 25.44 15.38
C SER A 16 17.67 26.40 16.57
N THR A 17 16.69 27.28 16.78
CA THR A 17 16.67 28.27 17.86
C THR A 17 15.55 27.96 18.85
N ILE A 18 15.89 27.91 20.15
CA ILE A 18 14.91 27.80 21.24
C ILE A 18 14.57 29.20 21.72
N ARG A 19 13.28 29.54 21.67
CA ARG A 19 12.74 30.83 22.14
C ARG A 19 11.92 30.61 23.39
N VAL A 20 12.11 31.47 24.40
CA VAL A 20 11.43 31.39 25.68
C VAL A 20 10.58 32.64 25.87
N PHE A 21 9.27 32.45 25.95
CA PHE A 21 8.30 33.52 26.18
C PHE A 21 7.95 33.58 27.66
N THR A 22 8.08 34.76 28.26
CA THR A 22 7.84 34.98 29.70
C THR A 22 6.92 36.18 29.91
N ARG A 23 6.16 36.17 31.00
CA ARG A 23 5.41 37.33 31.50
C ARG A 23 6.18 38.13 32.57
N THR A 24 7.34 37.62 33.01
CA THR A 24 8.18 38.27 34.03
C THR A 24 9.09 39.29 33.36
N GLU A 25 8.85 40.58 33.59
CA GLU A 25 9.59 41.68 32.96
C GLU A 25 11.11 41.59 33.15
N GLU A 26 11.57 41.18 34.35
CA GLU A 26 12.99 41.04 34.68
C GLU A 26 13.72 39.98 33.84
N MET A 27 12.98 39.06 33.23
CA MET A 27 13.49 37.94 32.42
C MET A 27 13.27 38.17 30.92
N MET A 28 12.71 39.32 30.52
CA MET A 28 12.49 39.64 29.11
C MET A 28 13.80 40.03 28.43
N ALA A 29 13.91 39.66 27.15
CA ALA A 29 14.99 40.12 26.29
C ALA A 29 14.99 41.65 26.15
N SER A 30 16.13 42.22 25.76
CA SER A 30 16.29 43.66 25.60
C SER A 30 15.28 44.25 24.60
N SER A 31 15.04 45.56 24.67
CA SER A 31 14.14 46.23 23.71
C SER A 31 14.61 46.09 22.26
N GLN A 32 15.92 46.02 22.04
CA GLN A 32 16.49 45.82 20.70
C GLN A 32 16.21 44.41 20.18
N GLU A 33 16.47 43.37 20.96
CA GLU A 33 16.22 41.97 20.56
C GLU A 33 14.73 41.72 20.29
N ARG A 34 13.84 42.36 21.06
CA ARG A 34 12.39 42.28 20.82
C ARG A 34 11.98 42.97 19.51
N ALA A 35 12.57 44.12 19.19
CA ALA A 35 12.30 44.80 17.92
C ALA A 35 12.84 44.03 16.70
N GLU A 36 14.01 43.39 16.85
CA GLU A 36 14.58 42.51 15.83
C GLU A 36 13.70 41.27 15.61
N TRP A 37 13.19 40.68 16.69
CA TRP A 37 12.23 39.58 16.65
C TRP A 37 10.91 39.99 15.98
N ASP A 38 10.32 41.13 16.34
CA ASP A 38 9.07 41.61 15.74
C ASP A 38 9.23 41.86 14.24
N LYS A 39 10.39 42.38 13.83
CA LYS A 39 10.74 42.55 12.41
C LYS A 39 10.91 41.22 11.70
N GLU A 40 11.56 40.24 12.34
CA GLU A 40 11.71 38.88 11.82
C GLU A 40 10.33 38.22 11.63
N VAL A 41 9.47 38.26 12.65
CA VAL A 41 8.12 37.69 12.62
C VAL A 41 7.25 38.36 11.56
N GLY A 42 7.27 39.69 11.48
CA GLY A 42 6.51 40.44 10.48
C GLY A 42 6.93 40.14 9.03
N GLY A 43 8.20 39.79 8.82
CA GLY A 43 8.74 39.39 7.52
C GLY A 43 8.51 37.94 7.12
N ARG A 44 7.94 37.09 8.01
CA ARG A 44 7.70 35.67 7.72
C ARG A 44 6.55 35.52 6.72
N GLN A 45 6.77 34.67 5.72
CA GLN A 45 5.74 34.34 4.75
C GLN A 45 4.79 33.27 5.32
N LEU A 46 3.50 33.60 5.41
CA LEU A 46 2.47 32.69 5.89
C LEU A 46 1.79 31.99 4.70
N ASP A 47 1.60 30.68 4.80
CA ASP A 47 0.95 29.88 3.76
C ASP A 47 -0.57 30.08 3.77
N LYS A 48 -1.16 30.34 2.59
CA LYS A 48 -2.61 30.42 2.34
C LYS A 48 -3.39 29.24 2.90
N SER A 49 -2.79 28.05 2.93
CA SER A 49 -3.44 26.82 3.44
C SER A 49 -3.83 26.88 4.92
N GLN A 50 -3.16 27.70 5.74
CA GLN A 50 -3.50 27.88 7.16
C GLN A 50 -4.60 28.92 7.40
N VAL A 51 -4.96 29.69 6.38
CA VAL A 51 -5.86 30.85 6.48
C VAL A 51 -7.21 30.61 5.80
N GLY A 52 -7.38 29.47 5.11
CA GLY A 52 -8.58 29.15 4.33
C GLY A 52 -8.65 29.94 3.02
N ASP A 53 -9.49 29.48 2.10
CA ASP A 53 -9.66 30.10 0.77
C ASP A 53 -10.30 31.50 0.88
N VAL A 54 -9.47 32.53 1.11
CA VAL A 54 -9.93 33.92 1.13
C VAL A 54 -9.76 34.55 -0.27
N LYS A 55 -10.86 35.10 -0.81
CA LYS A 55 -10.84 35.85 -2.06
C LYS A 55 -10.11 37.19 -1.87
N HIS A 56 -8.98 37.35 -2.55
CA HIS A 56 -8.14 38.55 -2.54
C HIS A 56 -8.87 39.86 -2.91
N SER A 57 -10.01 39.79 -3.60
CA SER A 57 -10.83 40.94 -4.00
C SER A 57 -11.58 41.60 -2.84
N ASP A 58 -11.81 40.86 -1.75
CA ASP A 58 -12.74 41.26 -0.69
C ASP A 58 -12.00 41.65 0.61
N LEU A 59 -10.66 41.72 0.57
CA LEU A 59 -9.83 42.03 1.73
C LEU A 59 -9.81 43.54 2.02
N PRO A 60 -9.98 43.94 3.29
CA PRO A 60 -9.91 45.35 3.69
C PRO A 60 -8.49 45.91 3.60
N GLY A 61 -8.36 47.24 3.47
CA GLY A 61 -7.07 47.94 3.49
C GLY A 61 -6.59 48.26 4.91
N MET A 62 -5.44 48.93 5.02
CA MET A 62 -4.79 49.25 6.31
C MET A 62 -5.71 50.04 7.27
N GLU A 63 -6.70 50.76 6.76
CA GLU A 63 -7.69 51.48 7.57
C GLU A 63 -8.46 50.57 8.54
N ALA A 64 -8.58 49.28 8.25
CA ALA A 64 -9.26 48.33 9.13
C ALA A 64 -8.52 48.05 10.44
N LEU A 65 -7.19 48.29 10.50
CA LEU A 65 -6.40 48.19 11.73
C LEU A 65 -6.68 49.33 12.72
N GLY A 66 -7.37 50.39 12.30
CA GLY A 66 -7.84 51.44 13.19
C GLY A 66 -9.02 51.01 14.08
N ARG A 67 -9.61 49.84 13.83
CA ARG A 67 -10.67 49.27 14.67
C ARG A 67 -10.07 48.28 15.66
N GLU A 68 -10.47 48.37 16.92
CA GLU A 68 -10.05 47.42 17.94
C GLU A 68 -10.52 45.99 17.61
N GLY A 69 -9.68 45.00 17.93
CA GLY A 69 -10.04 43.59 17.80
C GLY A 69 -11.13 43.19 18.78
N LYS A 70 -11.99 42.25 18.38
CA LYS A 70 -13.12 41.76 19.18
C LYS A 70 -12.70 40.75 20.25
N LYS A 71 -11.57 40.07 20.05
CA LYS A 71 -11.01 39.08 20.98
C LYS A 71 -9.50 38.97 20.81
N ASP A 72 -8.80 38.67 21.91
CA ASP A 72 -7.36 38.39 21.88
C ASP A 72 -7.05 37.22 20.93
N GLY A 73 -5.97 37.35 20.15
CA GLY A 73 -5.59 36.38 19.13
C GLY A 73 -6.43 36.41 17.85
N GLN A 74 -7.38 37.35 17.69
CA GLN A 74 -8.12 37.52 16.43
C GLN A 74 -7.14 37.82 15.29
N VAL A 75 -7.25 37.11 14.16
CA VAL A 75 -6.45 37.36 12.97
C VAL A 75 -7.27 38.15 11.93
N LEU A 76 -6.64 39.14 11.31
CA LEU A 76 -7.19 39.97 10.25
C LEU A 76 -6.21 40.04 9.08
N MET A 77 -6.71 39.80 7.88
CA MET A 77 -5.94 39.90 6.63
C MET A 77 -6.15 41.28 6.03
N ILE A 78 -5.05 41.99 5.78
CA ILE A 78 -5.03 43.35 5.27
C ILE A 78 -4.34 43.38 3.91
N LYS A 79 -4.94 44.05 2.94
CA LYS A 79 -4.30 44.33 1.66
C LYS A 79 -3.55 45.65 1.73
N ASN A 80 -2.22 45.60 1.69
CA ASN A 80 -1.34 46.75 1.74
C ASN A 80 -0.50 46.82 0.45
N ASN A 81 -0.73 47.86 -0.37
CA ASN A 81 0.04 48.11 -1.60
C ASN A 81 0.22 46.91 -2.53
N GLY A 82 -0.80 46.05 -2.63
CA GLY A 82 -0.81 44.88 -3.52
C GLY A 82 -0.34 43.57 -2.86
N VAL A 83 0.13 43.61 -1.62
CA VAL A 83 0.47 42.41 -0.84
C VAL A 83 -0.54 42.19 0.28
N VAL A 84 -0.79 40.93 0.63
CA VAL A 84 -1.66 40.58 1.76
C VAL A 84 -0.78 40.38 2.99
N GLU A 85 -1.13 41.04 4.08
CA GLU A 85 -0.43 40.97 5.36
C GLU A 85 -1.40 40.44 6.43
N ALA A 86 -0.92 39.56 7.30
CA ALA A 86 -1.69 39.00 8.40
C ALA A 86 -1.36 39.76 9.69
N TYR A 87 -2.40 40.24 10.37
CA TYR A 87 -2.29 40.91 11.67
C TYR A 87 -3.07 40.14 12.73
N GLN A 88 -2.52 40.04 13.95
CA GLN A 88 -3.18 39.46 15.10
C GLN A 88 -3.44 40.51 16.18
N TRP A 89 -4.65 40.53 16.73
CA TRP A 89 -4.99 41.42 17.84
C TRP A 89 -4.37 40.92 19.14
N SER A 90 -3.61 41.80 19.80
CA SER A 90 -3.09 41.57 21.14
C SER A 90 -3.95 42.35 22.15
N GLY A 91 -4.81 41.64 22.86
CA GLY A 91 -5.66 42.19 23.92
C GLY A 91 -4.88 42.89 25.04
N PRO A 92 -3.74 42.33 25.54
CA PRO A 92 -2.94 42.98 26.57
C PRO A 92 -2.33 44.32 26.16
N SER A 93 -1.95 44.47 24.89
CA SER A 93 -1.37 45.72 24.38
C SER A 93 -2.37 46.65 23.69
N SER A 94 -3.60 46.16 23.46
CA SER A 94 -4.65 46.84 22.67
C SER A 94 -4.15 47.32 21.30
N THR A 95 -3.31 46.50 20.64
CA THR A 95 -2.75 46.81 19.32
C THR A 95 -2.82 45.60 18.39
N TRP A 96 -2.84 45.87 17.09
CA TRP A 96 -2.65 44.86 16.05
C TRP A 96 -1.16 44.64 15.81
N GLN A 97 -0.72 43.39 15.89
CA GLN A 97 0.66 42.98 15.63
C GLN A 97 0.74 42.27 14.29
N GLN A 98 1.68 42.67 13.43
CA GLN A 98 1.91 41.99 12.16
C GLN A 98 2.54 40.63 12.43
N ILE A 99 1.85 39.57 11.99
CA ILE A 99 2.29 38.19 12.21
C ILE A 99 2.80 37.51 10.92
N GLY A 100 2.75 38.22 9.79
CA GLY A 100 3.42 37.80 8.57
C GLY A 100 2.86 38.42 7.29
N GLN A 101 3.44 38.03 6.16
CA GLN A 101 3.04 38.41 4.81
C GLN A 101 2.53 37.17 4.06
N VAL A 102 1.33 37.24 3.48
CA VAL A 102 0.73 36.16 2.69
C VAL A 102 1.08 36.41 1.23
N VAL A 103 2.01 35.63 0.69
CA VAL A 103 2.39 35.65 -0.73
C VAL A 103 1.71 34.49 -1.48
N ASP A 104 1.32 34.73 -2.73
CA ASP A 104 1.00 33.62 -3.64
C ASP A 104 2.31 32.91 -3.95
N ALA A 105 2.49 31.72 -3.38
CA ALA A 105 3.71 30.94 -3.55
C ALA A 105 3.82 30.46 -4.99
N ILE A 106 4.63 31.15 -5.79
CA ILE A 106 5.20 30.64 -7.04
C ILE A 106 6.57 30.06 -6.67
N GLY A 107 6.74 28.73 -6.78
CA GLY A 107 8.06 28.08 -6.77
C GLY A 107 8.21 26.89 -5.84
N SER A 108 8.11 25.68 -6.41
CA SER A 108 9.03 24.53 -6.22
C SER A 108 9.77 24.38 -4.87
N GLY A 109 9.08 24.05 -3.78
CA GLY A 109 9.77 23.72 -2.53
C GLY A 109 8.89 23.30 -1.33
N ARG A 110 7.64 22.88 -1.55
CA ARG A 110 6.77 22.43 -0.45
C ARG A 110 6.83 20.91 -0.34
N LYS A 111 7.37 20.40 0.77
CA LYS A 111 7.16 19.00 1.12
C LYS A 111 5.70 18.77 1.48
N GLN A 112 5.09 17.76 0.87
CA GLN A 112 3.72 17.33 1.06
C GLN A 112 3.69 16.14 2.03
N LEU A 113 2.80 16.18 3.01
CA LEU A 113 2.64 15.10 3.97
C LEU A 113 1.75 14.00 3.38
N PHE A 114 2.29 12.79 3.27
CA PHE A 114 1.56 11.61 2.80
C PHE A 114 1.91 10.39 3.67
N GLU A 115 0.87 9.75 4.23
CA GLU A 115 1.00 8.60 5.15
C GLU A 115 1.95 8.84 6.34
N GLY A 116 1.98 10.06 6.86
CA GLY A 116 2.81 10.42 8.02
C GLY A 116 4.29 10.66 7.69
N GLN A 117 4.67 10.74 6.41
CA GLN A 117 6.00 11.10 5.95
C GLN A 117 5.94 12.30 4.99
N GLU A 118 6.97 13.13 5.01
CA GLU A 118 7.08 14.32 4.15
C GLU A 118 7.81 13.97 2.86
N TYR A 119 7.25 14.40 1.72
CA TYR A 119 7.80 14.17 0.38
C TYR A 119 7.89 15.46 -0.40
N ASP A 120 8.93 15.67 -1.22
CA ASP A 120 9.02 16.89 -2.05
C ASP A 120 7.82 17.06 -3.02
N TYR A 121 7.24 15.94 -3.47
CA TYR A 121 6.03 15.90 -4.30
C TYR A 121 5.12 14.74 -3.88
N VAL A 122 3.81 14.91 -3.97
CA VAL A 122 2.84 13.80 -3.95
C VAL A 122 1.89 14.01 -5.13
N PHE A 123 2.18 13.32 -6.23
CA PHE A 123 1.40 13.47 -7.46
C PHE A 123 0.09 12.69 -7.41
N ASP A 124 -0.94 13.22 -8.04
CA ASP A 124 -2.15 12.48 -8.39
C ASP A 124 -1.97 11.82 -9.74
N VAL A 125 -1.98 10.48 -9.76
CA VAL A 125 -1.78 9.67 -10.96
C VAL A 125 -3.08 8.98 -11.31
N ASP A 126 -3.70 9.40 -12.41
CA ASP A 126 -4.88 8.77 -12.97
C ASP A 126 -4.49 7.52 -13.75
N VAL A 127 -4.90 6.36 -13.25
CA VAL A 127 -4.49 5.06 -13.81
C VAL A 127 -5.59 4.44 -14.69
N SER A 128 -6.84 4.87 -14.52
CA SER A 128 -7.97 4.43 -15.34
C SER A 128 -9.18 5.37 -15.20
N GLU A 129 -9.97 5.49 -16.26
CA GLU A 129 -11.15 6.36 -16.30
C GLU A 129 -12.21 5.92 -15.27
N GLY A 130 -12.56 6.83 -14.35
CA GLY A 130 -13.57 6.64 -13.31
C GLY A 130 -13.07 6.02 -11.99
N MET A 131 -11.77 5.76 -11.83
CA MET A 131 -11.17 5.44 -10.53
C MET A 131 -10.61 6.71 -9.88
N PRO A 132 -10.62 6.83 -8.53
CA PRO A 132 -9.93 7.92 -7.86
C PRO A 132 -8.43 7.92 -8.19
N PRO A 133 -7.80 9.09 -8.37
CA PRO A 133 -6.37 9.19 -8.64
C PRO A 133 -5.56 8.55 -7.51
N LEU A 134 -4.48 7.87 -7.87
CA LEU A 134 -3.56 7.26 -6.92
C LEU A 134 -2.44 8.24 -6.58
N LYS A 135 -2.09 8.31 -5.29
CA LYS A 135 -1.06 9.21 -4.80
C LYS A 135 0.35 8.60 -4.99
N LEU A 136 1.22 9.31 -5.72
CA LEU A 136 2.62 8.98 -5.94
C LEU A 136 3.51 9.93 -5.12
N PRO A 137 3.97 9.52 -3.93
CA PRO A 137 4.93 10.30 -3.15
C PRO A 137 6.34 10.19 -3.76
N TYR A 138 7.02 11.33 -3.95
CA TYR A 138 8.34 11.42 -4.56
C TYR A 138 9.22 12.48 -3.88
N ASN A 139 10.48 12.14 -3.57
CA ASN A 139 11.52 13.08 -3.15
C ASN A 139 12.51 13.34 -4.30
N VAL A 140 12.94 14.57 -4.51
CA VAL A 140 13.95 14.94 -5.53
C VAL A 140 15.25 14.18 -5.32
N THR A 141 15.57 13.83 -4.07
CA THR A 141 16.76 13.06 -3.72
C THR A 141 16.68 11.57 -4.04
N GLU A 142 15.51 11.04 -4.41
CA GLU A 142 15.33 9.61 -4.69
C GLU A 142 15.33 9.30 -6.19
N ASN A 143 15.73 8.07 -6.53
CA ASN A 143 15.77 7.63 -7.92
C ASN A 143 14.34 7.49 -8.48
N PRO A 144 13.96 8.20 -9.57
CA PRO A 144 12.63 8.12 -10.18
C PRO A 144 12.19 6.69 -10.52
N TRP A 145 13.11 5.83 -10.96
CA TRP A 145 12.82 4.44 -11.30
C TRP A 145 12.39 3.63 -10.08
N LEU A 146 13.07 3.83 -8.95
CA LEU A 146 12.73 3.14 -7.70
C LEU A 146 11.41 3.67 -7.13
N ALA A 147 11.16 4.97 -7.24
CA ALA A 147 9.90 5.59 -6.83
C ALA A 147 8.72 5.08 -7.68
N ALA A 148 8.88 5.01 -9.00
CA ALA A 148 7.89 4.46 -9.93
C ALA A 148 7.61 2.97 -9.66
N GLN A 149 8.65 2.14 -9.50
CA GLN A 149 8.49 0.72 -9.19
C GLN A 149 7.80 0.51 -7.84
N LYS A 150 8.16 1.29 -6.82
CA LYS A 150 7.49 1.27 -5.50
C LYS A 150 6.03 1.69 -5.60
N PHE A 151 5.73 2.73 -6.37
CA PHE A 151 4.36 3.20 -6.62
C PHE A 151 3.51 2.14 -7.32
N LEU A 152 4.03 1.50 -8.37
CA LEU A 152 3.31 0.48 -9.11
C LEU A 152 3.08 -0.78 -8.27
N ASN A 153 4.11 -1.27 -7.59
CA ASN A 153 4.02 -2.42 -6.69
C ASN A 153 3.03 -2.19 -5.54
N LYS A 154 3.07 -0.99 -4.93
CA LYS A 154 2.18 -0.63 -3.81
C LYS A 154 0.70 -0.58 -4.23
N ASN A 155 0.44 -0.29 -5.49
CA ASN A 155 -0.90 -0.14 -6.04
C ASN A 155 -1.35 -1.34 -6.90
N ASP A 156 -0.57 -2.44 -6.90
CA ASP A 156 -0.81 -3.62 -7.73
C ASP A 156 -0.99 -3.27 -9.23
N LEU A 157 -0.19 -2.33 -9.73
CA LEU A 157 -0.18 -1.90 -11.12
C LEU A 157 0.94 -2.60 -11.90
N PRO A 158 0.75 -2.88 -13.21
CA PRO A 158 1.76 -3.52 -14.04
C PRO A 158 3.11 -2.79 -14.06
N GLU A 159 4.21 -3.53 -13.96
CA GLU A 159 5.57 -2.98 -14.03
C GLU A 159 5.90 -2.40 -15.42
N SER A 160 5.13 -2.76 -16.46
CA SER A 160 5.24 -2.15 -17.79
C SER A 160 4.96 -0.63 -17.80
N TYR A 161 4.26 -0.12 -16.79
CA TYR A 161 4.04 1.32 -16.63
C TYR A 161 5.22 2.05 -15.95
N VAL A 162 6.29 1.35 -15.55
CA VAL A 162 7.45 1.99 -14.88
C VAL A 162 7.98 3.13 -15.73
N GLU A 163 8.23 2.92 -17.02
CA GLU A 163 8.75 3.95 -17.92
C GLU A 163 7.81 5.16 -18.01
N GLN A 164 6.51 4.93 -18.18
CA GLN A 164 5.51 5.99 -18.26
C GLN A 164 5.41 6.80 -16.95
N VAL A 165 5.50 6.13 -15.80
CA VAL A 165 5.48 6.79 -14.49
C VAL A 165 6.79 7.54 -14.23
N VAL A 166 7.93 7.01 -14.67
CA VAL A 166 9.22 7.72 -14.61
C VAL A 166 9.16 8.97 -15.48
N GLU A 167 8.71 8.88 -16.72
CA GLU A 167 8.52 10.03 -17.61
C GLU A 167 7.56 11.06 -16.99
N PHE A 168 6.49 10.60 -16.33
CA PHE A 168 5.57 11.45 -15.60
C PHE A 168 6.28 12.16 -14.42
N ILE A 169 7.07 11.46 -13.61
CA ILE A 169 7.84 12.07 -12.52
C ILE A 169 8.81 13.10 -13.10
N GLU A 170 9.62 12.74 -14.10
CA GLU A 170 10.62 13.63 -14.69
C GLU A 170 9.98 14.88 -15.33
N LYS A 171 8.84 14.72 -16.00
CA LYS A 171 8.11 15.83 -16.62
C LYS A 171 7.51 16.78 -15.59
N ASN A 172 6.99 16.25 -14.47
CA ASN A 172 6.32 17.05 -13.44
C ASN A 172 7.25 17.54 -12.32
N THR A 173 8.55 17.22 -12.40
CA THR A 173 9.58 17.65 -11.44
C THR A 173 10.51 18.73 -12.03
N GLU A 174 10.08 19.40 -13.12
CA GLU A 174 10.80 20.42 -13.91
C GLU A 174 12.18 20.82 -13.36
N GLY A 175 13.24 20.28 -13.97
CA GLY A 175 14.56 20.94 -13.99
C GLY A 175 15.32 21.07 -12.67
N VAL A 176 14.88 20.53 -11.54
CA VAL A 176 15.73 20.41 -10.34
C VAL A 176 16.65 19.19 -10.47
N LYS A 177 17.46 19.17 -11.54
CA LYS A 177 18.68 18.35 -11.54
C LYS A 177 19.73 19.13 -10.78
N LEU A 178 19.95 18.79 -9.51
CA LEU A 178 21.10 19.27 -8.77
C LEU A 178 22.39 18.74 -9.44
N GLY A 179 23.01 19.59 -10.27
CA GLY A 179 24.44 19.64 -10.58
C GLY A 179 25.14 18.36 -11.03
N GLN A 180 25.25 18.17 -12.35
CA GLN A 180 26.43 17.53 -12.95
C GLN A 180 27.42 18.66 -13.34
N GLY A 181 28.52 18.80 -12.60
CA GLY A 181 29.60 19.76 -12.84
C GLY A 181 30.63 19.67 -11.72
N GLY A 182 31.84 19.19 -12.04
CA GLY A 182 32.76 18.58 -11.10
C GLY A 182 33.60 19.52 -10.23
N GLU A 183 34.08 19.00 -9.11
CA GLU A 183 35.50 18.87 -8.75
C GLU A 183 35.60 17.96 -7.52
N GLY A 184 36.71 17.22 -7.42
CA GLY A 184 36.84 15.99 -6.64
C GLY A 184 36.60 16.13 -5.13
N SER A 185 35.73 15.27 -4.61
CA SER A 185 35.81 14.81 -3.22
C SER A 185 35.38 13.35 -3.17
N THR A 186 36.37 12.46 -2.99
CA THR A 186 36.16 11.05 -2.70
C THR A 186 35.41 10.92 -1.38
N TYR A 187 34.11 10.65 -1.44
CA TYR A 187 33.34 10.25 -0.27
C TYR A 187 33.66 8.77 0.03
N VAL A 188 34.36 8.54 1.13
CA VAL A 188 34.70 7.22 1.68
C VAL A 188 33.65 6.87 2.72
N ASP A 189 32.98 5.73 2.57
CA ASP A 189 32.04 5.21 3.57
C ASP A 189 32.81 4.73 4.83
N PRO A 190 32.49 5.26 6.04
CA PRO A 190 33.12 4.88 7.30
C PRO A 190 32.99 3.40 7.70
N TYR A 191 32.20 2.58 6.99
CA TYR A 191 32.05 1.16 7.30
C TYR A 191 32.80 0.18 6.37
N THR A 192 33.52 0.67 5.36
CA THR A 192 34.50 -0.16 4.62
C THR A 192 35.80 0.62 4.37
N GLY A 193 36.71 0.52 5.32
CA GLY A 193 38.03 1.15 5.26
C GLY A 193 38.78 0.83 3.96
N ALA A 194 39.41 1.86 3.41
CA ALA A 194 40.22 1.82 2.21
C ALA A 194 41.27 0.70 2.24
N SER A 195 41.14 -0.28 1.35
CA SER A 195 42.26 -1.11 0.87
C SER A 195 41.88 -1.81 -0.43
N ARG A 196 42.09 -1.12 -1.55
CA ARG A 196 42.42 -1.80 -2.82
C ARG A 196 43.92 -2.08 -2.80
N TYR A 197 44.33 -3.34 -2.96
CA TYR A 197 45.54 -3.64 -3.70
C TYR A 197 45.48 -4.98 -4.43
N THR A 198 46.19 -4.96 -5.54
CA THR A 198 46.27 -5.86 -6.69
C THR A 198 47.06 -7.16 -6.44
N GLY A 199 46.74 -8.22 -7.19
CA GLY A 199 47.71 -9.13 -7.81
C GLY A 199 48.49 -10.15 -6.94
N ALA A 200 48.10 -11.42 -7.06
CA ALA A 200 48.88 -12.68 -7.03
C ALA A 200 50.06 -12.88 -6.04
N THR A 201 50.01 -13.94 -5.21
CA THR A 201 50.88 -15.16 -5.29
C THR A 201 50.67 -16.12 -4.10
N ASN A 202 50.99 -17.39 -4.35
CA ASN A 202 50.90 -18.58 -3.49
C ASN A 202 51.46 -18.46 -2.06
N SER A 203 50.85 -19.16 -1.09
CA SER A 203 51.54 -20.15 -0.24
C SER A 203 50.61 -20.84 0.78
N LYS A 204 50.89 -22.12 1.04
CA LYS A 204 50.25 -23.04 2.00
C LYS A 204 50.76 -22.83 3.43
N GLY A 205 49.94 -23.11 4.46
CA GLY A 205 50.43 -23.47 5.81
C GLY A 205 49.36 -23.42 6.93
N PRO A 206 49.46 -24.24 8.01
CA PRO A 206 48.30 -24.87 8.64
C PRO A 206 48.09 -24.63 10.16
N THR A 207 46.86 -24.93 10.63
CA THR A 207 46.41 -25.55 11.91
C THR A 207 46.97 -25.13 13.29
N SER A 208 46.04 -24.86 14.23
CA SER A 208 46.00 -25.24 15.68
C SER A 208 45.22 -24.15 16.44
N GLY A 209 44.18 -24.38 17.25
CA GLY A 209 44.00 -25.44 18.25
C GLY A 209 44.23 -24.83 19.64
N GLY A 210 43.21 -24.23 20.23
CA GLY A 210 43.29 -23.59 21.56
C GLY A 210 41.92 -23.57 22.24
N VAL A 211 41.74 -24.49 23.18
CA VAL A 211 40.55 -24.68 24.02
C VAL A 211 40.84 -24.02 25.38
N ASP A 212 39.95 -23.16 25.89
CA ASP A 212 40.02 -22.61 27.24
C ASP A 212 38.95 -23.27 28.14
N PRO A 213 39.32 -23.90 29.28
CA PRO A 213 38.44 -24.75 30.06
C PRO A 213 37.93 -24.05 31.33
N PHE A 214 36.83 -23.28 31.28
CA PHE A 214 36.04 -23.00 32.50
C PHE A 214 34.61 -22.43 32.27
N THR A 215 33.66 -23.23 31.76
CA THR A 215 32.24 -23.20 32.19
C THR A 215 31.55 -24.50 31.75
N GLY A 216 31.16 -25.33 32.72
CA GLY A 216 30.53 -26.63 32.51
C GLY A 216 29.03 -26.56 32.19
N SER A 217 28.61 -27.47 31.32
CA SER A 217 27.32 -28.18 31.35
C SER A 217 26.02 -27.36 31.35
N SER A 218 25.75 -26.71 30.23
CA SER A 218 24.42 -26.67 29.59
C SER A 218 24.61 -26.43 28.10
N ALA A 219 24.47 -27.49 27.31
CA ALA A 219 24.73 -27.49 25.88
C ALA A 219 23.63 -26.71 25.13
N TYR A 220 23.93 -25.48 24.72
CA TYR A 220 23.36 -24.85 23.54
C TYR A 220 24.46 -24.76 22.49
N SER A 221 24.37 -25.57 21.43
CA SER A 221 25.24 -25.45 20.28
C SER A 221 24.90 -24.17 19.51
N THR A 222 25.75 -23.15 19.60
CA THR A 222 25.73 -21.98 18.73
C THR A 222 26.68 -22.17 17.54
N ALA A 223 26.65 -23.36 16.92
CA ALA A 223 27.11 -23.46 15.55
C ALA A 223 26.08 -22.70 14.70
N PRO A 224 26.46 -21.68 13.92
CA PRO A 224 25.56 -21.16 12.92
C PRO A 224 25.26 -22.35 12.00
N ALA A 225 24.01 -22.81 11.99
CA ALA A 225 23.53 -23.63 10.90
C ALA A 225 23.94 -22.89 9.63
N VAL A 226 24.79 -23.52 8.83
CA VAL A 226 25.15 -23.02 7.52
C VAL A 226 23.83 -22.99 6.75
N ALA A 227 23.15 -21.86 6.79
CA ALA A 227 22.04 -21.58 5.91
C ALA A 227 22.65 -21.60 4.51
N SER A 228 22.40 -22.70 3.79
CA SER A 228 22.64 -22.77 2.37
C SER A 228 21.98 -21.56 1.74
N LYS A 229 22.78 -20.62 1.22
CA LYS A 229 22.29 -19.52 0.40
C LYS A 229 21.63 -20.13 -0.84
N SER A 230 20.31 -20.27 -0.86
CA SER A 230 19.61 -20.46 -2.13
C SER A 230 19.60 -19.10 -2.82
N ASN A 231 20.45 -18.92 -3.83
CA ASN A 231 20.49 -17.72 -4.66
C ASN A 231 19.28 -17.63 -5.64
N GLY A 232 18.19 -18.37 -5.39
CA GLY A 232 17.01 -18.47 -6.25
C GLY A 232 15.78 -17.78 -5.66
N VAL A 233 14.81 -17.47 -6.52
CA VAL A 233 13.51 -16.87 -6.17
C VAL A 233 12.58 -17.89 -5.51
N LEU A 234 12.73 -19.18 -5.84
CA LEU A 234 11.85 -20.24 -5.39
C LEU A 234 12.40 -20.97 -4.15
N PRO A 235 11.53 -21.49 -3.25
CA PRO A 235 10.08 -21.29 -3.22
C PRO A 235 9.68 -19.91 -2.72
N VAL A 236 8.63 -19.35 -3.35
CA VAL A 236 7.89 -18.21 -2.79
C VAL A 236 6.90 -18.74 -1.75
N LYS A 237 7.00 -18.25 -0.52
CA LYS A 237 6.18 -18.68 0.64
C LYS A 237 5.21 -17.62 1.15
N THR A 238 5.16 -16.47 0.51
CA THR A 238 4.36 -15.33 0.95
C THR A 238 3.09 -15.25 0.13
N TYR A 239 1.94 -15.25 0.81
CA TYR A 239 0.65 -14.98 0.19
C TYR A 239 0.57 -13.51 -0.24
N LEU A 240 0.09 -13.28 -1.47
CA LEU A 240 -0.19 -11.95 -1.99
C LEU A 240 -1.64 -11.54 -1.68
N SER A 241 -1.89 -10.24 -1.66
CA SER A 241 -3.15 -9.69 -1.13
C SER A 241 -3.52 -8.34 -1.74
N PHE A 242 -4.81 -8.01 -1.71
CA PHE A 242 -5.37 -6.73 -2.11
C PHE A 242 -5.99 -6.04 -0.88
N LYS A 243 -5.22 -5.21 -0.17
CA LYS A 243 -5.57 -4.70 1.18
C LYS A 243 -6.17 -3.30 1.21
N GLN A 244 -5.97 -2.50 0.16
CA GLN A 244 -6.40 -1.10 0.17
C GLN A 244 -7.92 -1.00 0.35
N PHE A 245 -8.36 -0.30 1.39
CA PHE A 245 -9.78 -0.14 1.69
C PHE A 245 -10.07 1.16 2.43
N ASN A 246 -11.21 1.79 2.10
CA ASN A 246 -11.72 2.97 2.79
C ASN A 246 -13.11 2.67 3.35
N VAL A 247 -13.16 2.38 4.65
CA VAL A 247 -14.40 2.00 5.36
C VAL A 247 -15.46 3.09 5.27
N ASN A 248 -15.06 4.37 5.40
CA ASN A 248 -16.00 5.50 5.39
C ASN A 248 -16.61 5.71 3.99
N ALA A 249 -15.80 5.58 2.94
CA ALA A 249 -16.28 5.65 1.56
C ALA A 249 -17.26 4.50 1.26
N ALA A 250 -16.93 3.27 1.69
CA ALA A 250 -17.81 2.12 1.53
C ALA A 250 -19.14 2.30 2.27
N LYS A 251 -19.09 2.74 3.53
CA LYS A 251 -20.28 3.03 4.35
C LYS A 251 -21.18 4.07 3.68
N GLY A 252 -20.60 5.18 3.21
CA GLY A 252 -21.34 6.23 2.50
C GLY A 252 -21.98 5.71 1.21
N LYS A 253 -21.24 4.92 0.43
CA LYS A 253 -21.75 4.36 -0.82
C LYS A 253 -22.86 3.33 -0.61
N ILE A 254 -22.73 2.46 0.40
CA ILE A 254 -23.77 1.51 0.77
C ILE A 254 -25.04 2.24 1.20
N ALA A 255 -24.94 3.29 2.01
CA ALA A 255 -26.10 4.10 2.40
C ALA A 255 -26.79 4.73 1.17
N GLN A 256 -26.01 5.32 0.25
CA GLN A 256 -26.53 5.89 -0.98
C GLN A 256 -27.28 4.84 -1.82
N LEU A 257 -26.62 3.72 -2.13
CA LEU A 257 -27.20 2.69 -3.00
C LEU A 257 -28.40 2.00 -2.35
N ASN A 258 -28.45 1.93 -1.01
CA ASN A 258 -29.61 1.43 -0.30
C ASN A 258 -30.85 2.31 -0.51
N GLU A 259 -30.71 3.63 -0.59
CA GLU A 259 -31.84 4.51 -0.92
C GLU A 259 -32.34 4.32 -2.37
N GLU A 260 -31.41 4.04 -3.30
CA GLU A 260 -31.75 3.67 -4.67
C GLU A 260 -32.51 2.33 -4.69
N VAL A 261 -32.02 1.31 -3.98
CA VAL A 261 -32.66 -0.01 -3.87
C VAL A 261 -34.03 0.10 -3.18
N LYS A 262 -34.17 0.89 -2.11
CA LYS A 262 -35.48 1.15 -1.48
C LYS A 262 -36.50 1.73 -2.45
N THR A 263 -36.03 2.55 -3.40
CA THR A 263 -36.89 3.18 -4.39
C THR A 263 -37.29 2.20 -5.50
N SER A 264 -36.36 1.37 -5.98
CA SER A 264 -36.61 0.47 -7.11
C SER A 264 -37.15 -0.91 -6.73
N SER A 265 -36.69 -1.45 -5.59
CA SER A 265 -36.91 -2.83 -5.12
C SER A 265 -36.89 -2.89 -3.58
N PRO A 266 -37.93 -2.34 -2.91
CA PRO A 266 -37.97 -2.19 -1.45
C PRO A 266 -37.71 -3.49 -0.67
N GLU A 267 -38.12 -4.63 -1.21
CA GLU A 267 -37.93 -5.96 -0.63
C GLU A 267 -36.46 -6.42 -0.58
N LEU A 268 -35.58 -5.80 -1.38
CA LEU A 268 -34.15 -6.08 -1.42
C LEU A 268 -33.33 -5.11 -0.56
N ALA A 269 -33.94 -4.08 0.00
CA ALA A 269 -33.26 -3.07 0.81
C ALA A 269 -32.67 -3.65 2.10
N ILE A 270 -31.70 -2.93 2.69
CA ILE A 270 -31.09 -3.26 3.98
C ILE A 270 -32.19 -3.29 5.05
N THR A 271 -32.26 -4.41 5.77
CA THR A 271 -33.13 -4.63 6.93
C THR A 271 -32.46 -4.11 8.21
N LEU A 272 -33.21 -4.06 9.31
CA LEU A 272 -32.66 -3.69 10.62
C LEU A 272 -31.54 -4.64 11.09
N GLU A 273 -31.64 -5.92 10.73
CA GLU A 273 -30.62 -6.92 11.05
C GLU A 273 -29.35 -6.69 10.24
N ASP A 274 -29.49 -6.43 8.94
CA ASP A 274 -28.37 -6.05 8.06
C ASP A 274 -27.65 -4.79 8.57
N GLU A 275 -28.42 -3.77 8.97
CA GLU A 275 -27.86 -2.49 9.44
C GLU A 275 -27.06 -2.66 10.74
N LYS A 276 -27.57 -3.46 11.68
CA LYS A 276 -26.85 -3.83 12.89
C LYS A 276 -25.55 -4.58 12.55
N ASN A 277 -25.63 -5.54 11.64
CA ASN A 277 -24.47 -6.33 11.24
C ASN A 277 -23.40 -5.48 10.53
N LEU A 278 -23.81 -4.63 9.59
CA LEU A 278 -22.95 -3.69 8.89
C LEU A 278 -22.26 -2.72 9.85
N SER A 279 -22.98 -2.25 10.88
CA SER A 279 -22.40 -1.37 11.90
C SER A 279 -21.22 -2.03 12.63
N GLU A 280 -21.36 -3.31 12.99
CA GLU A 280 -20.27 -4.09 13.61
C GLU A 280 -19.14 -4.40 12.61
N VAL A 281 -19.45 -4.66 11.34
CA VAL A 281 -18.44 -4.81 10.27
C VAL A 281 -17.62 -3.53 10.08
N TYR A 282 -18.27 -2.36 10.01
CA TYR A 282 -17.57 -1.09 9.89
C TYR A 282 -16.70 -0.79 11.11
N ALA A 283 -17.22 -1.08 12.30
CA ALA A 283 -16.47 -0.91 13.54
C ALA A 283 -15.22 -1.80 13.54
N PHE A 284 -15.35 -3.08 13.16
CA PHE A 284 -14.25 -4.01 13.04
C PHE A 284 -13.18 -3.53 12.05
N LEU A 285 -13.57 -3.17 10.82
CA LEU A 285 -12.64 -2.71 9.78
C LEU A 285 -12.00 -1.36 10.08
N SER A 286 -12.55 -0.58 11.01
CA SER A 286 -11.99 0.70 11.46
C SER A 286 -11.04 0.57 12.65
N GLN A 287 -10.86 -0.64 13.21
CA GLN A 287 -9.95 -0.85 14.32
C GLN A 287 -8.50 -0.66 13.90
N PRO A 288 -7.63 -0.14 14.80
CA PRO A 288 -6.20 -0.13 14.53
C PRO A 288 -5.68 -1.57 14.44
N GLY A 289 -4.65 -1.80 13.63
CA GLY A 289 -4.15 -3.15 13.35
C GLY A 289 -3.77 -3.98 14.59
N ILE A 290 -3.36 -3.34 15.69
CA ILE A 290 -3.03 -4.01 16.95
C ILE A 290 -4.27 -4.56 17.70
N ALA A 291 -5.44 -4.01 17.43
CA ALA A 291 -6.71 -4.45 18.02
C ALA A 291 -7.42 -5.52 17.18
N LEU A 292 -6.99 -5.72 15.92
CA LEU A 292 -7.52 -6.77 15.06
C LEU A 292 -7.07 -8.16 15.54
N PRO A 293 -7.89 -9.20 15.31
CA PRO A 293 -7.52 -10.56 15.65
C PRO A 293 -6.27 -10.99 14.87
N ASP A 294 -5.51 -11.92 15.46
CA ASP A 294 -4.42 -12.57 14.73
C ASP A 294 -5.03 -13.42 13.61
N PRO A 295 -4.76 -13.10 12.32
CA PRO A 295 -5.37 -13.79 11.20
C PRO A 295 -4.97 -15.28 11.14
N ASN A 296 -3.90 -15.69 11.84
CA ASN A 296 -3.47 -17.08 11.89
C ASN A 296 -4.12 -17.90 13.00
N LYS A 297 -4.92 -17.28 13.87
CA LYS A 297 -5.72 -18.02 14.83
C LYS A 297 -7.04 -18.48 14.21
N HIS A 298 -7.62 -19.50 14.84
CA HIS A 298 -8.86 -20.13 14.40
C HIS A 298 -10.10 -19.60 15.13
N ASP A 299 -9.92 -18.85 16.23
CA ASP A 299 -11.02 -18.33 17.03
C ASP A 299 -11.76 -17.22 16.29
N ALA A 300 -13.01 -17.52 15.94
CA ALA A 300 -13.95 -16.62 15.30
C ALA A 300 -14.86 -16.03 16.40
N ASN A 301 -14.47 -14.86 16.92
CA ASN A 301 -15.17 -14.17 18.04
C ASN A 301 -15.60 -12.74 17.65
N GLU A 302 -15.66 -12.45 16.35
CA GLU A 302 -16.13 -11.17 15.84
C GLU A 302 -17.62 -10.93 16.18
N ARG A 303 -18.01 -9.66 16.34
CA ARG A 303 -19.36 -9.27 16.78
C ARG A 303 -20.42 -9.21 15.68
N TYR A 304 -20.00 -9.46 14.44
CA TYR A 304 -20.88 -9.53 13.28
C TYR A 304 -20.96 -10.97 12.79
N ASP A 305 -22.06 -11.32 12.12
CA ASP A 305 -22.19 -12.56 11.35
C ASP A 305 -21.74 -12.30 9.89
N PRO A 306 -20.66 -12.93 9.42
CA PRO A 306 -20.24 -12.78 8.02
C PRO A 306 -21.28 -13.32 7.02
N SER A 307 -22.15 -14.24 7.43
CA SER A 307 -23.18 -14.84 6.58
C SER A 307 -24.24 -13.82 6.19
N THR A 308 -24.67 -12.98 7.15
CA THR A 308 -25.61 -11.87 6.89
C THR A 308 -25.07 -10.89 5.83
N LEU A 309 -23.77 -10.56 5.89
CA LEU A 309 -23.15 -9.70 4.87
C LEU A 309 -23.08 -10.39 3.49
N LEU A 310 -22.75 -11.68 3.46
CA LEU A 310 -22.68 -12.47 2.23
C LEU A 310 -24.06 -12.61 1.58
N ASP A 311 -25.10 -12.85 2.37
CA ASP A 311 -26.49 -12.93 1.92
C ASP A 311 -27.00 -11.58 1.41
N LEU A 312 -26.67 -10.49 2.10
CA LEU A 312 -26.98 -9.13 1.64
C LEU A 312 -26.28 -8.85 0.29
N ALA A 313 -25.02 -9.23 0.14
CA ALA A 313 -24.32 -9.10 -1.14
C ALA A 313 -25.07 -9.87 -2.24
N LEU A 314 -25.39 -11.14 -2.03
CA LEU A 314 -26.10 -11.96 -3.02
C LEU A 314 -27.54 -11.48 -3.32
N ARG A 315 -28.19 -10.83 -2.36
CA ARG A 315 -29.55 -10.28 -2.49
C ARG A 315 -29.60 -8.98 -3.27
N TRP A 316 -28.60 -8.11 -3.12
CA TRP A 316 -28.57 -6.83 -3.82
C TRP A 316 -28.46 -6.99 -5.34
N PRO A 317 -29.10 -6.12 -6.14
CA PRO A 317 -28.98 -6.19 -7.60
C PRO A 317 -27.53 -5.96 -8.04
N GLU A 318 -27.18 -6.51 -9.21
CA GLU A 318 -25.81 -6.53 -9.74
C GLU A 318 -25.13 -5.15 -9.73
N ALA A 319 -25.85 -4.11 -10.16
CA ALA A 319 -25.32 -2.75 -10.27
C ALA A 319 -24.99 -2.11 -8.92
N GLN A 320 -25.63 -2.54 -7.83
CA GLN A 320 -25.49 -1.95 -6.49
C GLN A 320 -24.60 -2.77 -5.56
N ARG A 321 -24.30 -4.03 -5.89
CA ARG A 321 -23.64 -5.00 -5.00
C ARG A 321 -22.16 -4.72 -4.68
N PHE A 322 -21.45 -4.00 -5.55
CA PHE A 322 -19.99 -3.89 -5.48
C PHE A 322 -19.40 -3.42 -4.12
N PRO A 323 -19.94 -2.44 -3.36
CA PRO A 323 -19.32 -2.04 -2.11
C PRO A 323 -19.47 -3.12 -1.02
N LEU A 324 -20.48 -4.00 -1.10
CA LEU A 324 -20.61 -5.17 -0.23
C LEU A 324 -19.54 -6.23 -0.54
N LEU A 325 -19.23 -6.42 -1.83
CA LEU A 325 -18.10 -7.26 -2.25
C LEU A 325 -16.76 -6.66 -1.81
N ASP A 326 -16.62 -5.34 -1.80
CA ASP A 326 -15.40 -4.68 -1.32
C ASP A 326 -15.21 -4.81 0.20
N LEU A 327 -16.31 -4.83 0.97
CA LEU A 327 -16.31 -5.20 2.39
C LEU A 327 -15.87 -6.66 2.59
N LEU A 328 -16.47 -7.61 1.87
CA LEU A 328 -16.08 -9.04 1.94
C LEU A 328 -14.60 -9.21 1.58
N ARG A 329 -14.12 -8.50 0.57
CA ARG A 329 -12.70 -8.48 0.18
C ARG A 329 -11.79 -7.93 1.27
N ALA A 330 -12.19 -6.86 1.96
CA ALA A 330 -11.43 -6.30 3.08
C ALA A 330 -11.40 -7.28 4.26
N LEU A 331 -12.56 -7.82 4.63
CA LEU A 331 -12.70 -8.80 5.71
C LEU A 331 -11.88 -10.06 5.46
N ALA A 332 -11.79 -10.55 4.23
CA ALA A 332 -11.00 -11.72 3.89
C ALA A 332 -9.52 -11.60 4.28
N THR A 333 -8.99 -10.38 4.43
CA THR A 333 -7.60 -10.15 4.85
C THR A 333 -7.36 -10.36 6.35
N VAL A 334 -8.41 -10.24 7.18
CA VAL A 334 -8.26 -10.05 8.64
C VAL A 334 -9.30 -10.76 9.49
N SER A 335 -10.41 -11.25 8.93
CA SER A 335 -11.51 -11.89 9.69
C SER A 335 -11.39 -13.42 9.71
N PRO A 336 -11.09 -14.03 10.87
CA PRO A 336 -11.28 -15.46 11.08
C PRO A 336 -12.72 -15.93 10.83
N SER A 337 -13.74 -15.17 11.22
CA SER A 337 -15.16 -15.55 11.07
C SER A 337 -15.56 -15.74 9.61
N LEU A 338 -15.18 -14.83 8.70
CA LEU A 338 -15.51 -14.97 7.27
C LEU A 338 -14.97 -16.27 6.68
N GLY A 339 -13.76 -16.65 7.10
CA GLY A 339 -13.13 -17.90 6.69
C GLY A 339 -13.84 -19.17 7.19
N THR A 340 -14.81 -19.08 8.11
CA THR A 340 -15.57 -20.25 8.60
C THR A 340 -16.75 -20.63 7.70
N ILE A 341 -17.18 -19.73 6.81
CA ILE A 341 -18.28 -19.99 5.88
C ILE A 341 -17.79 -20.94 4.79
N THR A 342 -18.24 -22.19 4.81
CA THR A 342 -17.81 -23.22 3.86
C THR A 342 -18.18 -22.89 2.41
N SER A 343 -19.30 -22.19 2.18
CA SER A 343 -19.79 -21.78 0.87
C SER A 343 -19.25 -20.43 0.38
N VAL A 344 -18.33 -19.78 1.11
CA VAL A 344 -17.88 -18.41 0.78
C VAL A 344 -17.31 -18.32 -0.64
N THR A 345 -16.58 -19.33 -1.10
CA THR A 345 -15.97 -19.35 -2.43
C THR A 345 -17.02 -19.42 -3.54
N GLU A 346 -17.99 -20.31 -3.40
CA GLU A 346 -19.14 -20.46 -4.30
C GLU A 346 -20.00 -19.20 -4.33
N ALA A 347 -20.26 -18.63 -3.15
CA ALA A 347 -21.02 -17.40 -3.03
C ALA A 347 -20.33 -16.21 -3.71
N LEU A 348 -19.00 -16.08 -3.61
CA LEU A 348 -18.24 -15.04 -4.31
C LEU A 348 -18.28 -15.21 -5.84
N LEU A 349 -18.18 -16.45 -6.34
CA LEU A 349 -18.33 -16.72 -7.77
C LEU A 349 -19.75 -16.44 -8.28
N LYS A 350 -20.76 -16.80 -7.48
CA LYS A 350 -22.17 -16.48 -7.76
C LYS A 350 -22.40 -14.98 -7.74
N ALA A 351 -21.78 -14.24 -6.82
CA ALA A 351 -21.98 -12.81 -6.69
C ALA A 351 -21.49 -11.99 -7.89
N CYS A 352 -20.63 -12.57 -8.74
CA CYS A 352 -20.17 -11.97 -9.99
C CYS A 352 -20.59 -12.75 -11.24
N ASP A 353 -21.56 -13.66 -11.10
CA ASP A 353 -22.10 -14.52 -12.15
C ASP A 353 -21.00 -15.20 -12.99
N TRP A 354 -19.97 -15.72 -12.32
CA TRP A 354 -18.76 -16.26 -12.97
C TRP A 354 -19.08 -17.36 -13.98
N GLY A 355 -20.00 -18.28 -13.65
CA GLY A 355 -20.38 -19.40 -14.51
C GLY A 355 -21.42 -19.08 -15.59
N ALA A 356 -22.01 -17.89 -15.60
CA ALA A 356 -22.98 -17.50 -16.62
C ALA A 356 -22.28 -16.90 -17.86
N PRO A 357 -22.88 -16.97 -19.07
CA PRO A 357 -22.33 -16.35 -20.28
C PRO A 357 -21.85 -14.92 -20.05
N TRP A 358 -20.71 -14.53 -20.63
CA TRP A 358 -20.14 -13.21 -20.40
C TRP A 358 -20.91 -12.14 -21.17
N GLU A 359 -21.40 -11.16 -20.43
CA GLU A 359 -21.97 -9.92 -20.95
C GLU A 359 -21.25 -8.79 -20.24
N ALA A 360 -20.42 -8.05 -20.98
CA ALA A 360 -19.60 -7.00 -20.40
C ALA A 360 -20.48 -5.84 -19.93
N SER A 361 -20.41 -5.55 -18.63
CA SER A 361 -21.01 -4.39 -18.00
C SER A 361 -20.05 -3.86 -16.94
N LYS A 362 -20.07 -2.54 -16.69
CA LYS A 362 -19.22 -1.95 -15.65
C LYS A 362 -19.49 -2.58 -14.27
N ALA A 363 -20.75 -2.92 -14.00
CA ALA A 363 -21.17 -3.60 -12.78
C ALA A 363 -20.53 -4.99 -12.68
N ARG A 364 -20.69 -5.83 -13.71
CA ARG A 364 -20.16 -7.19 -13.74
C ARG A 364 -18.64 -7.22 -13.60
N GLU A 365 -17.95 -6.37 -14.36
CA GLU A 365 -16.50 -6.26 -14.30
C GLU A 365 -16.00 -5.88 -12.91
N THR A 366 -16.67 -4.93 -12.26
CA THR A 366 -16.35 -4.48 -10.89
C THR A 366 -16.62 -5.59 -9.87
N ASN A 367 -17.78 -6.26 -9.97
CA ASN A 367 -18.14 -7.36 -9.09
C ASN A 367 -17.17 -8.54 -9.24
N THR A 368 -16.79 -8.90 -10.48
CA THR A 368 -15.79 -9.95 -10.75
C THR A 368 -14.43 -9.57 -10.17
N LEU A 369 -13.99 -8.32 -10.35
CA LEU A 369 -12.71 -7.86 -9.80
C LEU A 369 -12.67 -8.03 -8.27
N LEU A 370 -13.71 -7.57 -7.58
CA LEU A 370 -13.79 -7.60 -6.12
C LEU A 370 -13.95 -9.03 -5.59
N ALA A 371 -14.75 -9.87 -6.26
CA ALA A 371 -14.91 -11.28 -5.89
C ALA A 371 -13.59 -12.06 -6.01
N LEU A 372 -12.85 -11.90 -7.12
CA LEU A 372 -11.55 -12.55 -7.29
C LEU A 372 -10.51 -12.03 -6.28
N ARG A 373 -10.51 -10.73 -5.97
CA ARG A 373 -9.66 -10.17 -4.91
C ARG A 373 -10.02 -10.71 -3.53
N ALA A 374 -11.31 -10.91 -3.24
CA ALA A 374 -11.76 -11.54 -2.00
C ALA A 374 -11.27 -13.00 -1.90
N LEU A 375 -11.40 -13.78 -2.99
CA LEU A 375 -10.86 -15.14 -3.06
C LEU A 375 -9.35 -15.17 -2.84
N ALA A 376 -8.59 -14.25 -3.46
CA ALA A 376 -7.15 -14.13 -3.25
C ALA A 376 -6.81 -13.78 -1.79
N ASN A 377 -7.62 -12.94 -1.14
CA ASN A 377 -7.41 -12.54 0.24
C ASN A 377 -7.76 -13.63 1.27
N LEU A 378 -8.63 -14.60 0.95
CA LEU A 378 -8.97 -15.71 1.89
C LEU A 378 -7.73 -16.49 2.36
N PHE A 379 -6.65 -16.49 1.58
CA PHE A 379 -5.39 -17.13 1.97
C PHE A 379 -4.67 -16.45 3.15
N LEU A 380 -5.05 -15.22 3.50
CA LEU A 380 -4.39 -14.47 4.58
C LEU A 380 -4.79 -14.95 5.97
N THR A 381 -5.97 -15.55 6.14
CA THR A 381 -6.41 -16.08 7.43
C THR A 381 -6.31 -17.60 7.50
N ALA A 382 -6.13 -18.16 8.71
CA ALA A 382 -6.05 -19.61 8.90
C ALA A 382 -7.37 -20.32 8.55
N ASN A 383 -8.51 -19.72 8.93
CA ASN A 383 -9.83 -20.23 8.57
C ASN A 383 -10.08 -20.10 7.06
N GLY A 384 -9.72 -18.97 6.44
CA GLY A 384 -9.86 -18.80 4.99
C GLY A 384 -9.03 -19.80 4.20
N ARG A 385 -7.78 -20.06 4.59
CA ARG A 385 -6.95 -21.14 4.01
C ARG A 385 -7.61 -22.51 4.14
N ARG A 386 -8.14 -22.84 5.33
CA ARG A 386 -8.82 -24.12 5.57
C ARG A 386 -10.02 -24.30 4.65
N THR A 387 -10.80 -23.24 4.44
CA THR A 387 -12.01 -23.27 3.61
C THR A 387 -11.68 -23.33 2.13
N ILE A 388 -10.77 -22.48 1.64
CA ILE A 388 -10.43 -22.45 0.21
C ILE A 388 -9.69 -23.71 -0.24
N SER A 389 -8.99 -24.40 0.67
CA SER A 389 -8.36 -25.69 0.43
C SER A 389 -9.20 -26.89 0.89
N GLY A 390 -10.48 -26.69 1.18
CA GLY A 390 -11.41 -27.72 1.61
C GLY A 390 -11.86 -28.66 0.49
N SER A 391 -12.98 -29.35 0.69
CA SER A 391 -13.55 -30.30 -0.29
C SER A 391 -13.83 -29.69 -1.67
N ASN A 392 -14.10 -28.38 -1.72
CA ASN A 392 -14.55 -27.70 -2.93
C ASN A 392 -13.38 -27.02 -3.67
N ALA A 393 -12.14 -27.17 -3.20
CA ALA A 393 -10.96 -26.55 -3.80
C ALA A 393 -10.76 -26.97 -5.27
N GLY A 394 -11.01 -28.24 -5.58
CA GLY A 394 -10.94 -28.75 -6.94
C GLY A 394 -11.96 -28.14 -7.89
N ASP A 395 -13.19 -27.93 -7.41
CA ASP A 395 -14.27 -27.35 -8.21
C ASP A 395 -14.03 -25.85 -8.41
N LEU A 396 -13.60 -25.13 -7.37
CA LEU A 396 -13.16 -23.73 -7.48
C LEU A 396 -12.08 -23.56 -8.56
N LEU A 397 -11.04 -24.39 -8.57
CA LEU A 397 -9.96 -24.31 -9.57
C LEU A 397 -10.47 -24.58 -10.98
N ARG A 398 -11.37 -25.56 -11.16
CA ARG A 398 -11.98 -25.87 -12.45
C ARG A 398 -12.90 -24.75 -12.94
N ASP A 399 -13.67 -24.16 -12.04
CA ASP A 399 -14.56 -23.04 -12.34
C ASP A 399 -13.75 -21.81 -12.74
N LEU A 400 -12.70 -21.45 -11.99
CA LEU A 400 -11.79 -20.36 -12.35
C LEU A 400 -11.11 -20.58 -13.71
N ARG A 401 -10.80 -21.83 -14.06
CA ARG A 401 -10.20 -22.19 -15.34
C ARG A 401 -11.18 -22.17 -16.52
N LYS A 402 -12.40 -22.65 -16.33
CA LYS A 402 -13.38 -22.90 -17.41
C LYS A 402 -14.49 -21.86 -17.51
N GLY A 403 -14.70 -21.05 -16.49
CA GLY A 403 -15.81 -20.09 -16.45
C GLY A 403 -15.65 -18.91 -17.40
N ARG A 404 -14.42 -18.61 -17.88
CA ARG A 404 -14.12 -17.48 -18.76
C ARG A 404 -13.00 -17.80 -19.74
N THR A 405 -13.10 -17.24 -20.94
CA THR A 405 -11.95 -17.09 -21.85
C THR A 405 -11.00 -16.01 -21.36
N TRP A 406 -9.73 -16.03 -21.80
CA TRP A 406 -8.74 -15.06 -21.32
C TRP A 406 -9.11 -13.61 -21.64
N SER A 407 -9.68 -13.37 -22.83
CA SER A 407 -10.20 -12.05 -23.22
C SER A 407 -11.33 -11.59 -22.33
N GLU A 408 -12.23 -12.50 -21.95
CA GLU A 408 -13.34 -12.17 -21.05
C GLU A 408 -12.86 -11.87 -19.64
N VAL A 409 -11.76 -12.47 -19.15
CA VAL A 409 -11.18 -12.11 -17.83
C VAL A 409 -10.70 -10.65 -17.80
N GLY A 410 -10.25 -10.10 -18.93
CA GLY A 410 -9.96 -8.67 -19.09
C GLY A 410 -9.01 -8.09 -18.04
N THR A 411 -9.39 -6.99 -17.38
CA THR A 411 -8.58 -6.33 -16.33
C THR A 411 -8.48 -7.11 -15.02
N ARG A 412 -9.16 -8.26 -14.90
CA ARG A 412 -9.23 -9.07 -13.67
C ARG A 412 -8.24 -10.24 -13.65
N LYS A 413 -7.33 -10.29 -14.63
CA LYS A 413 -6.28 -11.30 -14.76
C LYS A 413 -5.36 -11.35 -13.55
N LEU A 414 -4.95 -10.19 -13.04
CA LEU A 414 -4.01 -10.11 -11.92
C LEU A 414 -4.56 -10.77 -10.64
N PRO A 415 -5.80 -10.51 -10.17
CA PRO A 415 -6.40 -11.29 -9.09
C PRO A 415 -6.53 -12.79 -9.39
N LEU A 416 -6.90 -13.18 -10.62
CA LEU A 416 -7.03 -14.59 -11.00
C LEU A 416 -5.71 -15.35 -10.85
N VAL A 417 -4.61 -14.83 -11.39
CA VAL A 417 -3.28 -15.45 -11.24
C VAL A 417 -2.78 -15.40 -9.81
N THR A 418 -3.19 -14.39 -9.03
CA THR A 418 -2.85 -14.29 -7.60
C THR A 418 -3.47 -15.42 -6.80
N ILE A 419 -4.69 -15.86 -7.13
CA ILE A 419 -5.31 -17.06 -6.53
C ILE A 419 -4.46 -18.30 -6.84
N ALA A 420 -4.01 -18.47 -8.08
CA ALA A 420 -3.17 -19.59 -8.49
C ALA A 420 -1.81 -19.59 -7.74
N LEU A 421 -1.16 -18.42 -7.63
CA LEU A 421 0.06 -18.24 -6.85
C LEU A 421 -0.19 -18.59 -5.37
N ASN A 422 -1.25 -18.08 -4.76
CA ASN A 422 -1.53 -18.32 -3.34
C ASN A 422 -1.82 -19.82 -3.06
N PHE A 423 -2.46 -20.53 -3.98
CA PHE A 423 -2.57 -21.99 -3.89
C PHE A 423 -1.21 -22.68 -3.99
N SER A 424 -0.32 -22.22 -4.87
CA SER A 424 1.05 -22.77 -4.97
C SER A 424 1.86 -22.57 -3.69
N VAL A 425 1.65 -21.46 -2.98
CA VAL A 425 2.24 -21.22 -1.65
C VAL A 425 1.73 -22.26 -0.64
N MET A 426 0.42 -22.55 -0.65
CA MET A 426 -0.13 -23.63 0.19
C MET A 426 0.44 -25.01 -0.16
N ALA A 427 0.79 -25.25 -1.43
CA ALA A 427 1.43 -26.49 -1.86
C ALA A 427 2.81 -26.63 -1.23
N VAL A 428 3.63 -25.58 -1.27
CA VAL A 428 4.94 -25.51 -0.60
C VAL A 428 4.80 -25.74 0.91
N ASP A 429 3.76 -25.19 1.53
CA ASP A 429 3.45 -25.37 2.96
C ASP A 429 2.86 -26.76 3.30
N LYS A 430 2.68 -27.66 2.32
CA LYS A 430 2.07 -28.99 2.46
C LYS A 430 0.63 -28.96 2.99
N ARG A 431 -0.09 -27.86 2.71
CA ARG A 431 -1.51 -27.67 3.10
C ARG A 431 -2.47 -27.77 1.93
N PHE A 432 -1.95 -27.82 0.70
CA PHE A 432 -2.75 -28.00 -0.50
C PHE A 432 -3.16 -29.48 -0.69
N PRO A 433 -4.42 -29.78 -1.05
CA PRO A 433 -4.86 -31.14 -1.36
C PRO A 433 -4.24 -31.64 -2.67
N VAL A 434 -3.33 -32.61 -2.58
CA VAL A 434 -2.54 -33.13 -3.71
C VAL A 434 -3.40 -33.61 -4.89
N ILE A 435 -4.61 -34.12 -4.64
CA ILE A 435 -5.56 -34.55 -5.68
C ILE A 435 -5.96 -33.41 -6.65
N HIS A 436 -5.84 -32.15 -6.24
CA HIS A 436 -6.18 -30.98 -7.06
C HIS A 436 -4.97 -30.36 -7.76
N THR A 437 -3.77 -30.97 -7.66
CA THR A 437 -2.52 -30.46 -8.24
C THR A 437 -2.64 -30.18 -9.74
N ASN A 438 -3.23 -31.10 -10.49
CA ASN A 438 -3.39 -30.93 -11.93
C ASN A 438 -4.45 -29.87 -12.30
N ALA A 439 -5.45 -29.64 -11.46
CA ALA A 439 -6.41 -28.55 -11.68
C ALA A 439 -5.74 -27.17 -11.50
N LEU A 440 -4.85 -27.06 -10.51
CA LEU A 440 -4.04 -25.86 -10.32
C LEU A 440 -3.03 -25.67 -11.46
N LEU A 441 -2.36 -26.73 -11.89
CA LEU A 441 -1.45 -26.69 -13.03
C LEU A 441 -2.16 -26.24 -14.32
N ASP A 442 -3.36 -26.77 -14.60
CA ASP A 442 -4.17 -26.37 -15.76
C ASP A 442 -4.53 -24.87 -15.71
N LEU A 443 -4.89 -24.32 -14.54
CA LEU A 443 -5.11 -22.89 -14.37
C LEU A 443 -3.83 -22.06 -14.64
N VAL A 444 -2.68 -22.52 -14.14
CA VAL A 444 -1.39 -21.84 -14.36
C VAL A 444 -1.00 -21.85 -15.84
N ILE A 445 -1.14 -23.00 -16.51
CA ILE A 445 -0.84 -23.14 -17.95
C ILE A 445 -1.76 -22.25 -18.76
N PHE A 446 -3.07 -22.23 -18.46
CA PHE A 446 -4.00 -21.34 -19.13
C PHE A 446 -3.59 -19.87 -19.07
N VAL A 447 -3.11 -19.39 -17.92
CA VAL A 447 -2.58 -18.03 -17.81
C VAL A 447 -1.36 -17.83 -18.71
N LEU A 448 -0.38 -18.74 -18.66
CA LEU A 448 0.87 -18.64 -19.43
C LEU A 448 0.64 -18.75 -20.96
N GLU A 449 -0.31 -19.57 -21.39
CA GLU A 449 -0.69 -19.72 -22.79
C GLU A 449 -1.25 -18.41 -23.36
N ASN A 450 -2.04 -17.69 -22.56
CA ASN A 450 -2.86 -16.60 -23.08
C ASN A 450 -2.34 -15.20 -22.72
N GLU A 451 -1.51 -15.04 -21.68
CA GLU A 451 -0.89 -13.75 -21.35
C GLU A 451 0.46 -13.57 -22.04
N SER A 452 0.65 -12.42 -22.68
CA SER A 452 1.87 -12.08 -23.41
C SER A 452 2.40 -10.68 -23.13
N THR A 453 1.63 -9.86 -22.42
CA THR A 453 1.88 -8.41 -22.27
C THR A 453 2.09 -8.00 -20.83
N ASP A 454 1.32 -8.56 -19.90
CA ASP A 454 1.44 -8.20 -18.48
C ASP A 454 2.51 -9.04 -17.79
N SER A 455 3.69 -8.44 -17.64
CA SER A 455 4.84 -9.05 -16.97
C SER A 455 4.51 -9.55 -15.57
N GLU A 456 3.72 -8.80 -14.79
CA GLU A 456 3.39 -9.18 -13.42
C GLU A 456 2.51 -10.43 -13.39
N THR A 457 1.53 -10.53 -14.29
CA THR A 457 0.72 -11.75 -14.41
C THR A 457 1.58 -12.95 -14.82
N ILE A 458 2.47 -12.80 -15.80
CA ILE A 458 3.39 -13.86 -16.22
C ILE A 458 4.33 -14.27 -15.09
N TYR A 459 4.86 -13.30 -14.34
CA TYR A 459 5.76 -13.55 -13.21
C TYR A 459 5.05 -14.33 -12.10
N ARG A 460 3.83 -13.96 -11.73
CA ARG A 460 3.02 -14.68 -10.73
C ARG A 460 2.68 -16.11 -11.19
N ALA A 461 2.34 -16.29 -12.47
CA ALA A 461 2.09 -17.63 -13.03
C ALA A 461 3.35 -18.49 -13.05
N SER A 462 4.50 -17.89 -13.39
CA SER A 462 5.80 -18.56 -13.39
C SER A 462 6.20 -19.00 -11.97
N ILE A 463 6.00 -18.13 -10.97
CA ILE A 463 6.18 -18.50 -9.54
C ILE A 463 5.26 -19.66 -9.17
N ALA A 464 3.98 -19.61 -9.58
CA ALA A 464 3.03 -20.67 -9.27
C ALA A 464 3.47 -22.03 -9.85
N LEU A 465 3.94 -22.04 -11.11
CA LEU A 465 4.54 -23.23 -11.73
C LEU A 465 5.78 -23.70 -10.96
N GLY A 466 6.73 -22.80 -10.69
CA GLY A 466 7.96 -23.10 -9.98
C GLY A 466 7.72 -23.72 -8.60
N ASN A 467 6.82 -23.13 -7.82
CA ASN A 467 6.39 -23.65 -6.51
C ASN A 467 5.82 -25.07 -6.59
N LEU A 468 5.02 -25.39 -7.62
CA LEU A 468 4.48 -26.74 -7.80
C LEU A 468 5.57 -27.77 -8.11
N LEU A 469 6.57 -27.38 -8.90
CA LEU A 469 7.67 -28.26 -9.31
C LEU A 469 8.61 -28.60 -8.15
N ILE A 470 8.91 -27.64 -7.28
CA ILE A 470 9.80 -27.87 -6.14
C ILE A 470 9.09 -28.43 -4.91
N SER A 471 7.76 -28.26 -4.81
CA SER A 471 7.02 -28.71 -3.65
C SER A 471 6.95 -30.24 -3.60
N PRO A 472 7.50 -30.89 -2.55
CA PRO A 472 7.52 -32.36 -2.47
C PRO A 472 6.13 -33.00 -2.40
N SER A 473 5.10 -32.23 -2.01
CA SER A 473 3.72 -32.72 -1.92
C SER A 473 3.06 -32.83 -3.29
N THR A 474 3.47 -32.01 -4.26
CA THR A 474 2.82 -31.89 -5.56
C THR A 474 3.66 -32.41 -6.71
N SER A 475 4.99 -32.31 -6.64
CA SER A 475 5.90 -32.58 -7.77
C SER A 475 5.69 -33.97 -8.38
N GLY A 476 5.52 -35.01 -7.56
CA GLY A 476 5.26 -36.37 -8.02
C GLY A 476 3.87 -36.63 -8.62
N SER A 477 2.94 -35.67 -8.54
CA SER A 477 1.56 -35.79 -9.06
C SER A 477 1.31 -34.97 -10.32
N LEU A 478 2.30 -34.20 -10.78
CA LEU A 478 2.20 -33.36 -11.97
C LEU A 478 2.25 -34.21 -13.24
N GLN A 479 1.45 -33.84 -14.23
CA GLN A 479 1.53 -34.45 -15.56
C GLN A 479 2.78 -33.96 -16.31
N VAL A 480 3.70 -34.87 -16.62
CA VAL A 480 5.00 -34.56 -17.26
C VAL A 480 4.85 -33.71 -18.53
N GLY A 481 3.88 -34.02 -19.39
CA GLY A 481 3.64 -33.25 -20.62
C GLY A 481 3.22 -31.80 -20.35
N LEU A 482 2.38 -31.57 -19.35
CA LEU A 482 1.95 -30.24 -18.92
C LEU A 482 3.09 -29.46 -18.24
N VAL A 483 3.94 -30.15 -17.47
CA VAL A 483 5.14 -29.55 -16.87
C VAL A 483 6.09 -29.03 -17.94
N GLN A 484 6.38 -29.86 -18.94
CA GLN A 484 7.28 -29.48 -20.02
C GLN A 484 6.75 -28.28 -20.81
N HIS A 485 5.46 -28.32 -21.16
CA HIS A 485 4.76 -27.20 -21.82
C HIS A 485 4.81 -25.92 -20.99
N GLY A 486 4.54 -26.01 -19.67
CA GLY A 486 4.64 -24.87 -18.77
C GLY A 486 6.05 -24.26 -18.73
N LYS A 487 7.10 -25.09 -18.67
CA LYS A 487 8.50 -24.61 -18.69
C LYS A 487 8.83 -23.90 -20.00
N GLU A 488 8.37 -24.42 -21.13
CA GLU A 488 8.54 -23.81 -22.45
C GLU A 488 7.83 -22.46 -22.54
N LEU A 489 6.58 -22.37 -22.09
CA LEU A 489 5.83 -21.12 -22.04
C LEU A 489 6.52 -20.07 -21.16
N VAL A 490 6.97 -20.43 -19.96
CA VAL A 490 7.69 -19.48 -19.08
C VAL A 490 8.94 -18.92 -19.79
N LYS A 491 9.72 -19.78 -20.45
CA LYS A 491 10.90 -19.36 -21.20
C LYS A 491 10.54 -18.46 -22.38
N GLU A 492 9.50 -18.80 -23.15
CA GLU A 492 9.03 -18.00 -24.27
C GLU A 492 8.58 -16.60 -23.80
N ARG A 493 7.75 -16.54 -22.77
CA ARG A 493 7.23 -15.28 -22.22
C ARG A 493 8.32 -14.41 -21.61
N ALA A 494 9.25 -15.01 -20.86
CA ALA A 494 10.40 -14.30 -20.32
C ALA A 494 11.30 -13.72 -21.44
N THR A 495 11.55 -14.50 -22.49
CA THR A 495 12.36 -14.05 -23.64
C THR A 495 11.66 -12.92 -24.40
N ALA A 496 10.34 -13.00 -24.58
CA ALA A 496 9.56 -12.00 -25.28
C ALA A 496 9.54 -10.64 -24.55
N LEU A 497 9.43 -10.65 -23.22
CA LEU A 497 9.42 -9.43 -22.40
C LEU A 497 10.83 -8.90 -22.09
N GLY A 498 11.85 -9.76 -22.07
CA GLY A 498 13.24 -9.37 -21.87
C GLY A 498 13.59 -8.87 -20.45
N GLU A 499 12.65 -8.92 -19.50
CA GLU A 499 12.90 -8.48 -18.13
C GLU A 499 13.81 -9.44 -17.38
N LYS A 500 14.84 -8.89 -16.72
CA LYS A 500 15.83 -9.68 -15.97
C LYS A 500 15.19 -10.59 -14.92
N ARG A 501 14.19 -10.10 -14.17
CA ARG A 501 13.50 -10.88 -13.13
C ARG A 501 12.80 -12.13 -13.68
N LEU A 502 12.20 -12.01 -14.87
CA LEU A 502 11.52 -13.10 -15.56
C LEU A 502 12.52 -14.09 -16.16
N MET A 503 13.61 -13.58 -16.75
CA MET A 503 14.68 -14.42 -17.31
C MET A 503 15.40 -15.24 -16.23
N ASP A 504 15.70 -14.62 -15.09
CA ASP A 504 16.32 -15.30 -13.93
C ASP A 504 15.40 -16.41 -13.42
N LEU A 505 14.09 -16.12 -13.25
CA LEU A 505 13.10 -17.10 -12.81
C LEU A 505 12.89 -18.23 -13.84
N ALA A 506 12.87 -17.92 -15.13
CA ALA A 506 12.74 -18.92 -16.19
C ALA A 506 13.95 -19.88 -16.22
N SER A 507 15.16 -19.35 -16.00
CA SER A 507 16.38 -20.17 -15.86
C SER A 507 16.31 -21.07 -14.64
N GLU A 508 15.87 -20.55 -13.50
CA GLU A 508 15.67 -21.33 -12.28
C GLU A 508 14.66 -22.47 -12.51
N ILE A 509 13.48 -22.17 -13.08
CA ILE A 509 12.43 -23.15 -13.38
C ILE A 509 12.90 -24.25 -14.34
N SER A 510 13.67 -23.86 -15.36
CA SER A 510 14.23 -24.81 -16.35
C SER A 510 15.23 -25.79 -15.72
N SER A 511 15.90 -25.41 -14.64
CA SER A 511 16.87 -26.25 -13.93
C SER A 511 16.23 -27.31 -13.03
N ILE A 512 14.94 -27.16 -12.70
CA ILE A 512 14.21 -28.11 -11.85
C ILE A 512 13.94 -29.38 -12.69
N GLY A 513 14.12 -30.56 -12.09
CA GLY A 513 13.74 -31.84 -12.71
C GLY A 513 12.27 -31.85 -13.15
N ALA A 514 11.94 -32.72 -14.11
CA ALA A 514 10.56 -32.97 -14.50
C ALA A 514 9.85 -33.85 -13.46
#